data_AF-A0A2T0B0J7-F1
#
_entry.id   AF-A0A2T0B0J7-F1
#
_cell.length_a   1.000
_cell.length_b   1.000
_cell.length_c   1.000
_cell.angle_alpha   90.00
_cell.angle_beta   90.00
_cell.angle_gamma   90.00
#
_symmetry.space_group_name_H-M   'P 1'
#
loop_
_entity.id
_entity.type
_entity.pdbx_description
1 polymer ?
#
loop_
_entity_poly.entity_id
_entity_poly.type
_entity_poly.pdbx_seq_one_letter_code
_entity_poly.pdbx_strand_id
1 'polypeptide(L)' 'MVFLEINGIELKCSDEEIIDLGLGTASGKYDAEYIKQWIINCSNR' A
#
# COMPACT_ATOMS: atom_id res chain seq x y z
N MET A 1 0.10 5.64 -4.10
CA MET A 1 0.61 4.91 -5.29
C MET A 1 1.39 5.84 -6.22
N VAL A 2 0.80 6.93 -6.73
CA VAL A 2 1.52 7.93 -7.55
C VAL A 2 2.84 8.40 -6.94
N PHE A 3 2.88 8.67 -5.62
CA PHE A 3 4.13 9.02 -4.93
C PHE A 3 5.23 7.97 -5.12
N LEU A 4 4.91 6.69 -5.00
CA LEU A 4 5.88 5.59 -5.13
C LEU A 4 6.31 5.41 -6.58
N GLU A 5 5.36 5.49 -7.51
CA GLU A 5 5.59 5.38 -8.95
C GLU A 5 6.54 6.48 -9.46
N ILE A 6 6.34 7.74 -9.03
CA ILE A 6 7.24 8.86 -9.36
C ILE A 6 8.66 8.61 -8.84
N ASN A 7 8.80 7.86 -7.74
CA ASN A 7 10.10 7.46 -7.19
C ASN A 7 10.63 6.14 -7.78
N GLY A 8 10.02 5.61 -8.85
CA GLY A 8 10.45 4.38 -9.50
C GLY A 8 10.14 3.10 -8.73
N ILE A 9 9.23 3.17 -7.75
CA ILE A 9 8.78 2.01 -6.97
C ILE A 9 7.44 1.56 -7.53
N GLU A 10 7.46 0.45 -8.27
CA GLU A 10 6.26 -0.21 -8.76
C GLU A 10 5.69 -1.13 -7.67
N LEU A 11 4.36 -1.11 -7.48
CA LEU A 11 3.67 -1.99 -6.54
C LEU A 11 2.92 -3.08 -7.29
N LYS A 12 3.23 -4.34 -6.98
CA LYS A 12 2.52 -5.50 -7.53
C LYS A 12 1.43 -5.94 -6.56
N CYS A 13 0.26 -5.36 -6.74
CA CYS A 13 -0.93 -5.61 -5.94
C CYS A 13 -2.20 -5.54 -6.79
N SER A 14 -3.26 -6.22 -6.36
CA SER A 14 -4.58 -6.13 -7.00
C SER A 14 -5.34 -4.88 -6.56
N ASP A 15 -6.35 -4.49 -7.35
CA ASP A 15 -7.26 -3.40 -6.98
C ASP A 15 -7.97 -3.67 -5.64
N GLU A 16 -8.29 -4.93 -5.34
CA GLU A 16 -8.90 -5.34 -4.07
C GLU A 16 -7.97 -5.07 -2.88
N GLU A 17 -6.67 -5.37 -3.01
CA GLU A 17 -5.67 -5.09 -1.97
C GLU A 17 -5.54 -3.58 -1.70
N ILE A 18 -5.65 -2.76 -2.75
CA ILE A 18 -5.62 -1.29 -2.65
C ILE A 18 -6.88 -0.75 -1.98
N ILE A 19 -8.06 -1.30 -2.32
CA ILE A 19 -9.34 -0.92 -1.71
C ILE A 19 -9.33 -1.24 -0.21
N ASP A 20 -8.89 -2.44 0.18
CA ASP A 20 -8.81 -2.82 1.60
C ASP A 20 -7.83 -1.92 2.36
N LEU A 21 -6.64 -1.65 1.79
CA LEU A 21 -5.66 -0.75 2.42
C LEU A 21 -6.26 0.65 2.64
N GLY A 22 -6.95 1.20 1.64
CA GLY A 22 -7.57 2.52 1.73
C GLY A 22 -8.67 2.60 2.80
N LEU A 23 -9.59 1.64 2.80
CA LEU A 23 -10.69 1.57 3.79
C LEU A 23 -10.15 1.30 5.21
N GLY A 24 -9.20 0.39 5.34
CA GLY A 24 -8.55 0.07 6.62
C GLY A 24 -7.76 1.24 7.18
N THR A 25 -7.07 2.01 6.33
CA THR A 25 -6.37 3.24 6.76
C THR A 25 -7.37 4.31 7.20
N ALA A 26 -8.42 4.58 6.41
CA ALA A 26 -9.42 5.60 6.72
C ALA A 26 -10.23 5.31 7.99
N SER A 27 -10.47 4.03 8.27
CA SER A 27 -11.16 3.58 9.49
C SER A 27 -10.25 3.53 10.74
N GLY A 28 -8.93 3.73 10.58
CA GLY A 28 -7.96 3.60 11.66
C GLY A 28 -7.59 2.16 12.01
N LYS A 29 -8.01 1.17 11.20
CA LYS A 29 -7.63 -0.25 11.34
C LYS A 29 -6.14 -0.46 11.07
N TYR A 30 -5.57 0.28 10.11
CA TYR A 30 -4.17 0.18 9.72
C TYR A 30 -3.39 1.43 10.13
N ASP A 31 -2.29 1.22 10.85
CA ASP A 31 -1.37 2.28 11.25
C ASP A 31 -0.25 2.48 10.22
N ALA A 32 0.59 3.48 10.44
CA ALA A 32 1.67 3.83 9.54
C ALA A 32 2.70 2.69 9.36
N GLU A 33 2.95 1.89 10.40
CA GLU A 33 3.91 0.79 10.31
C GLU A 33 3.34 -0.34 9.46
N TYR A 34 2.05 -0.67 9.63
CA TYR A 34 1.35 -1.64 8.78
C TYR A 34 1.40 -1.22 7.31
N ILE A 35 1.08 0.05 7.00
CA ILE A 35 1.11 0.57 5.63
C ILE A 35 2.52 0.48 5.06
N LYS A 36 3.56 0.79 5.85
CA LYS A 36 4.96 0.66 5.43
C LYS A 36 5.30 -0.78 5.05
N GLN A 37 4.93 -1.75 5.89
CA GLN A 37 5.17 -3.17 5.60
C GLN A 37 4.39 -3.65 4.38
N TRP A 38 3.15 -3.19 4.21
CA TRP A 38 2.35 -3.49 3.02
C TRP A 38 3.03 -3.00 1.74
N ILE A 39 3.56 -1.77 1.74
CA ILE A 39 4.29 -1.20 0.60
C ILE A 39 5.52 -2.07 0.27
N ILE A 40 6.33 -2.42 1.27
CA ILE A 40 7.54 -3.25 1.10
C ILE A 40 7.18 -4.63 0.52
N ASN A 41 6.11 -5.24 1.01
CA ASN A 41 5.67 -6.55 0.51
C ASN A 41 5.17 -6.47 -0.93
N CYS A 42 4.44 -5.41 -1.29
CA CYS A 42 3.94 -5.23 -2.65
C CYS A 42 5.03 -4.84 -3.65
N SER A 43 6.09 -4.14 -3.23
CA SER A 43 7.21 -3.77 -4.11
C SER A 43 8.18 -4.92 -4.37
N ASN A 44 8.22 -5.93 -3.48
CA ASN A 44 9.15 -7.06 -3.56
C ASN A 44 8.52 -8.35 -4.12
N ARG A 45 7.23 -8.32 -4.46
CA ARG A 45 6.58 -9.37 -5.26
C ARG A 45 7.10 -9.34 -6.69
#